data_AF-A0A8J4G9E8-F1
#
_entry.id   AF-A0A8J4G9E8-F1
#
_cell.length_a   1.000
_cell.length_b   1.000
_cell.length_c   1.000
_cell.angle_alpha   90.00
_cell.angle_beta   90.00
_cell.angle_gamma   90.00
#
_symmetry.space_group_name_H-M   'P 1'
#
loop_
_entity.id
_entity.type
_entity.pdbx_description
1 polymer ?
#
loop_
_entity_poly.entity_id
_entity_poly.type
_entity_poly.pdbx_seq_one_letter_code
_entity_poly.pdbx_strand_id
1 'polypeptide(L)'
;RCSGDWDGAWRKARATRYGGQDDGWNINEGSCGYGYLDHDHATGWDIAAMSDQNWDFSGSCGRCFEVRCDPTWISDNYGQSFDRTGVCRDSEASVIVQITDSCPCDYPANAWSNRRWCCGDMYHFDMSTWAFEKLAEDKWGVIGIIARPVACDYQPEKRASVPPEGESPPNERISRPWGWYDRRPWP
;
A
#
# COMPACT_ATOMS: atom_id res chain seq x y z
N ARG A 1 7.91 -0.85 17.63
CA ARG A 1 9.32 -1.32 17.67
C ARG A 1 9.62 -1.91 16.31
N CYS A 2 10.55 -1.34 15.53
CA CYS A 2 10.97 -1.92 14.26
C CYS A 2 11.46 -3.35 14.51
N SER A 3 10.90 -4.33 13.80
CA SER A 3 11.35 -5.73 13.86
C SER A 3 12.81 -5.82 13.38
N GLY A 4 13.60 -6.67 14.03
CA GLY A 4 15.06 -6.74 13.92
C GLY A 4 15.62 -7.25 12.59
N ASP A 5 14.84 -7.25 11.51
CA ASP A 5 15.20 -7.86 10.23
C ASP A 5 15.45 -6.85 9.10
N TRP A 6 15.17 -5.57 9.36
CA TRP A 6 15.51 -4.46 8.48
C TRP A 6 16.68 -3.69 9.09
N ASP A 7 17.75 -3.56 8.31
CA ASP A 7 18.96 -2.78 8.62
C ASP A 7 18.81 -1.29 8.26
N GLY A 8 17.59 -0.85 7.95
CA GLY A 8 17.29 0.50 7.45
C GLY A 8 17.61 0.70 5.97
N ALA A 9 18.10 -0.34 5.27
CA ALA A 9 18.35 -0.27 3.85
C ALA A 9 17.06 -0.34 3.03
N TRP A 10 17.09 0.31 1.87
CA TRP A 10 16.06 0.19 0.85
C TRP A 10 16.04 -1.22 0.26
N ARG A 11 14.84 -1.79 0.12
CA ARG A 11 14.63 -3.09 -0.52
C ARG A 11 13.64 -2.97 -1.66
N LYS A 12 13.89 -3.72 -2.74
CA LYS A 12 13.00 -3.80 -3.90
C LYS A 12 11.71 -4.52 -3.53
N ALA A 13 10.62 -3.99 -4.06
CA ALA A 13 9.27 -4.49 -3.88
C ALA A 13 8.41 -4.09 -5.09
N ARG A 14 7.15 -4.52 -5.08
CA ARG A 14 6.13 -4.13 -6.06
C ARG A 14 4.91 -3.57 -5.36
N ALA A 15 4.34 -2.52 -5.93
CA ALA A 15 3.07 -1.97 -5.49
C ALA A 15 1.98 -2.19 -6.54
N THR A 16 0.81 -2.67 -6.10
CA THR A 16 -0.47 -2.48 -6.81
C THR A 16 -1.29 -1.43 -6.07
N ARG A 17 -2.57 -1.27 -6.46
CA ARG A 17 -3.48 -0.41 -5.71
C ARG A 17 -4.85 -1.02 -5.45
N TYR A 18 -5.52 -0.47 -4.45
CA TYR A 18 -6.92 -0.68 -4.13
C TYR A 18 -7.58 0.59 -3.57
N GLY A 19 -8.91 0.61 -3.54
CA GLY A 19 -9.66 1.76 -3.04
C GLY A 19 -10.04 2.76 -4.13
N GLY A 20 -9.88 2.39 -5.40
CA GLY A 20 -10.18 3.23 -6.55
C GLY A 20 -11.68 3.27 -6.87
N GLN A 21 -12.08 4.25 -7.68
CA GLN A 21 -13.47 4.36 -8.14
C GLN A 21 -13.94 3.12 -8.93
N ASP A 22 -13.00 2.38 -9.49
CA ASP A 22 -13.21 1.29 -10.44
C ASP A 22 -13.22 -0.10 -9.81
N ASP A 23 -12.82 -0.24 -8.53
CA ASP A 23 -12.70 -1.55 -7.87
C ASP A 23 -13.78 -1.80 -6.80
N GLY A 24 -14.46 -0.76 -6.32
CA GLY A 24 -15.54 -0.84 -5.33
C GLY A 24 -15.09 -1.28 -3.93
N TRP A 25 -13.78 -1.46 -3.71
CA TRP A 25 -13.20 -1.70 -2.40
C TRP A 25 -13.00 -0.34 -1.72
N ASN A 26 -13.22 -0.28 -0.41
CA ASN A 26 -12.83 0.89 0.35
C ASN A 26 -11.50 0.60 1.06
N ILE A 27 -10.79 1.66 1.43
CA ILE A 27 -9.58 1.55 2.23
C ILE A 27 -9.87 1.39 3.73
N ASN A 28 -11.14 1.30 4.12
CA ASN A 28 -11.57 1.29 5.50
C ASN A 28 -11.69 -0.14 6.04
N GLU A 29 -11.57 -0.32 7.35
CA GLU A 29 -11.86 -1.59 8.01
C GLU A 29 -10.96 -2.77 7.61
N GLY A 30 -9.73 -2.46 7.19
CA GLY A 30 -8.71 -3.46 6.89
C GLY A 30 -8.45 -4.44 8.04
N SER A 31 -7.75 -5.53 7.76
CA SER A 31 -7.54 -6.67 8.67
C SER A 31 -6.84 -6.32 10.00
N CYS A 32 -6.18 -5.15 10.08
CA CYS A 32 -5.62 -4.62 11.32
C CYS A 32 -6.69 -4.08 12.29
N GLY A 33 -7.93 -3.96 11.85
CA GLY A 33 -9.13 -3.62 12.64
C GLY A 33 -8.98 -2.36 13.47
N TYR A 34 -8.47 -1.31 12.82
CA TYR A 34 -8.53 0.03 13.37
C TYR A 34 -9.93 0.66 13.18
N GLY A 35 -10.79 0.05 12.35
CA GLY A 35 -12.12 0.58 12.05
C GLY A 35 -12.08 1.54 10.86
N TYR A 36 -12.81 2.65 10.94
CA TYR A 36 -12.76 3.68 9.90
C TYR A 36 -11.40 4.39 9.94
N LEU A 37 -10.78 4.60 8.77
CA LEU A 37 -9.50 5.29 8.65
C LEU A 37 -9.72 6.78 8.38
N ASP A 38 -9.50 7.58 9.41
CA ASP A 38 -9.62 9.03 9.34
C ASP A 38 -8.38 9.66 8.68
N HIS A 39 -8.60 10.61 7.76
CA HIS A 39 -7.51 11.27 7.01
C HIS A 39 -6.55 12.06 7.92
N ASP A 40 -7.00 12.53 9.08
CA ASP A 40 -6.20 13.33 10.01
C ASP A 40 -5.38 12.49 11.02
N HIS A 41 -5.41 11.17 10.92
CA HIS A 41 -4.70 10.26 11.84
C HIS A 41 -3.55 9.52 11.14
N ALA A 42 -2.44 9.29 11.86
CA ALA A 42 -1.25 8.59 11.38
C ALA A 42 -0.73 9.12 10.02
N THR A 43 -0.70 8.27 8.99
CA THR A 43 -0.31 8.65 7.60
C THR A 43 -1.51 9.09 6.76
N GLY A 44 -2.67 9.33 7.38
CA GLY A 44 -3.93 9.63 6.71
C GLY A 44 -4.38 8.46 5.86
N TRP A 45 -4.73 8.75 4.60
CA TRP A 45 -5.06 7.70 3.63
C TRP A 45 -3.84 7.18 2.88
N ASP A 46 -2.61 7.58 3.25
CA ASP A 46 -1.42 6.93 2.75
C ASP A 46 -1.20 5.61 3.49
N ILE A 47 -1.86 4.55 3.03
CA ILE A 47 -1.83 3.23 3.67
C ILE A 47 -1.50 2.13 2.66
N ALA A 48 -1.21 0.94 3.16
CA ALA A 48 -1.04 -0.26 2.35
C ALA A 48 -1.57 -1.53 3.04
N ALA A 49 -2.05 -2.46 2.21
CA ALA A 49 -2.25 -3.85 2.58
C ALA A 49 -0.96 -4.63 2.31
N MET A 50 -0.37 -5.23 3.33
CA MET A 50 0.87 -6.01 3.16
C MET A 50 0.55 -7.43 2.68
N SER A 51 1.31 -7.97 1.72
CA SER A 51 1.18 -9.38 1.34
C SER A 51 1.41 -10.31 2.53
N ASP A 52 0.55 -11.31 2.69
CA ASP A 52 0.72 -12.35 3.71
C ASP A 52 1.89 -13.30 3.43
N GLN A 53 2.47 -13.24 2.23
CA GLN A 53 3.68 -13.96 1.84
C GLN A 53 4.96 -13.17 2.11
N ASN A 54 4.87 -11.88 2.49
CA ASN A 54 6.04 -11.13 2.92
C ASN A 54 6.61 -11.77 4.19
N TRP A 55 7.93 -11.95 4.20
CA TRP A 55 8.63 -12.64 5.29
C TRP A 55 8.46 -11.97 6.67
N ASP A 56 8.10 -10.69 6.71
CA ASP A 56 7.80 -9.91 7.92
C ASP A 56 6.33 -9.47 8.04
N PHE A 57 5.42 -10.18 7.39
CA PHE A 57 3.98 -9.93 7.51
C PHE A 57 3.48 -10.08 8.96
N SER A 58 4.00 -11.05 9.70
CA SER A 58 3.60 -11.27 11.10
C SER A 58 3.93 -10.05 11.96
N GLY A 59 2.91 -9.50 12.63
CA GLY A 59 3.05 -8.27 13.43
C GLY A 59 3.22 -7.00 12.58
N SER A 60 2.78 -7.01 11.31
CA SER A 60 2.96 -5.87 10.41
C SER A 60 2.05 -4.68 10.69
N CYS A 61 0.86 -4.90 11.25
CA CYS A 61 -0.12 -3.86 11.55
C CYS A 61 0.48 -2.67 12.32
N GLY A 62 0.23 -1.46 11.80
CA GLY A 62 0.68 -0.19 12.39
C GLY A 62 2.13 0.16 12.10
N ARG A 63 2.91 -0.72 11.45
CA ARG A 63 4.25 -0.36 10.96
C ARG A 63 4.13 0.60 9.80
N CYS A 64 5.12 1.48 9.67
CA CYS A 64 5.19 2.43 8.57
C CYS A 64 6.43 2.19 7.71
N PHE A 65 6.28 2.46 6.42
CA PHE A 65 7.33 2.31 5.43
C PHE A 65 7.45 3.58 4.60
N GLU A 66 8.68 4.00 4.36
CA GLU A 66 8.96 4.97 3.32
C GLU A 66 9.06 4.22 1.99
N VAL A 67 8.30 4.65 1.00
CA VAL A 67 8.14 3.97 -0.28
C VAL A 67 8.41 4.94 -1.41
N ARG A 68 9.20 4.50 -2.40
CA ARG A 68 9.59 5.30 -3.57
C ARG A 68 9.43 4.48 -4.83
N CYS A 69 9.01 5.13 -5.92
CA CYS A 69 8.90 4.47 -7.22
C CYS A 69 10.28 4.04 -7.73
N ASP A 70 10.39 2.81 -8.23
CA ASP A 70 11.60 2.23 -8.83
C ASP A 70 11.37 2.04 -10.34
N PRO A 71 12.03 2.81 -11.22
CA PRO A 71 11.92 2.67 -12.66
C PRO A 71 12.53 1.34 -13.13
N THR A 72 11.70 0.29 -13.21
CA THR A 72 12.16 -1.08 -13.46
C THR A 72 11.16 -1.90 -14.28
N TRP A 73 11.54 -3.12 -14.63
CA TRP A 73 10.61 -4.16 -15.09
C TRP A 73 10.03 -4.88 -13.87
N ILE A 74 8.74 -5.20 -13.94
CA ILE A 74 8.06 -5.99 -12.90
C ILE A 74 7.46 -7.24 -13.53
N SER A 75 7.62 -8.37 -12.83
CA SER A 75 6.96 -9.62 -13.19
C SER A 75 5.73 -9.82 -12.33
N ASP A 76 4.77 -10.59 -12.82
CA ASP A 76 3.69 -11.15 -12.00
C ASP A 76 3.95 -12.62 -11.64
N ASN A 77 3.17 -13.16 -10.70
CA ASN A 77 3.29 -14.56 -10.28
C ASN A 77 2.83 -15.56 -11.36
N TYR A 78 2.42 -15.10 -12.54
CA TYR A 78 2.04 -15.91 -13.71
C TYR A 78 3.09 -15.88 -14.82
N GLY A 79 4.24 -15.23 -14.59
CA GLY A 79 5.37 -15.18 -15.52
C GLY A 79 5.24 -14.12 -16.62
N GLN A 80 4.29 -13.19 -16.52
CA GLN A 80 4.25 -12.02 -17.39
C GLN A 80 5.19 -10.94 -16.86
N SER A 81 5.74 -10.13 -17.76
CA SER A 81 6.61 -9.00 -17.41
C SER A 81 6.10 -7.70 -18.02
N PHE A 82 6.21 -6.61 -17.26
CA PHE A 82 5.68 -5.29 -17.57
C PHE A 82 6.82 -4.27 -17.53
N ASP A 83 6.98 -3.52 -18.62
CA ASP A 83 7.87 -2.36 -18.61
C ASP A 83 7.22 -1.25 -17.79
N ARG A 84 7.91 -0.82 -16.72
CA ARG A 84 7.56 0.32 -15.89
C ARG A 84 8.73 1.27 -15.70
N THR A 85 9.70 1.24 -16.61
CA THR A 85 10.90 2.09 -16.54
C THR A 85 10.61 3.58 -16.75
N GLY A 86 9.44 3.94 -17.28
CA GLY A 86 9.04 5.32 -17.56
C GLY A 86 7.76 5.79 -16.84
N VAL A 87 7.33 5.12 -15.77
CA VAL A 87 6.01 5.38 -15.15
C VAL A 87 6.07 6.18 -13.84
N CYS A 88 7.25 6.29 -13.25
CA CYS A 88 7.43 7.03 -12.01
C CYS A 88 7.22 8.53 -12.25
N ARG A 89 6.42 9.17 -11.40
CA ARG A 89 6.28 10.64 -11.44
C ARG A 89 7.58 11.32 -11.03
N ASP A 90 8.21 10.79 -9.98
CA ASP A 90 9.48 11.28 -9.45
C ASP A 90 10.18 10.14 -8.70
N SER A 91 11.26 9.61 -9.26
CA SER A 91 12.00 8.49 -8.66
C SER A 91 12.80 8.87 -7.41
N GLU A 92 12.86 10.16 -7.06
CA GLU A 92 13.54 10.65 -5.86
C GLU A 92 12.57 11.03 -4.74
N ALA A 93 11.27 11.15 -5.03
CA ALA A 93 10.25 11.49 -4.04
C ALA A 93 9.60 10.25 -3.42
N SER A 94 9.30 10.27 -2.12
CA SER A 94 8.72 9.14 -1.40
C SER A 94 7.44 9.50 -0.64
N VAL A 95 6.65 8.47 -0.36
CA VAL A 95 5.43 8.51 0.45
C VAL A 95 5.61 7.61 1.67
N ILE A 96 5.04 7.99 2.82
CA ILE A 96 5.02 7.14 4.01
C ILE A 96 3.70 6.43 4.05
N VAL A 97 3.73 5.10 4.03
CA VAL A 97 2.52 4.27 4.16
C VAL A 97 2.48 3.56 5.50
N GLN A 98 1.30 3.51 6.12
CA GLN A 98 1.03 2.65 7.27
C GLN A 98 0.39 1.34 6.83
N ILE A 99 0.78 0.22 7.45
CA ILE A 99 0.13 -1.07 7.23
C ILE A 99 -1.15 -1.15 8.06
N THR A 100 -2.28 -1.18 7.38
CA THR A 100 -3.62 -1.21 8.00
C THR A 100 -4.45 -2.40 7.53
N ASP A 101 -3.95 -3.15 6.54
CA ASP A 101 -4.65 -4.28 5.94
C ASP A 101 -3.67 -5.35 5.45
N SER A 102 -4.22 -6.42 4.88
CA SER A 102 -3.48 -7.55 4.32
C SER A 102 -3.91 -7.82 2.88
N CYS A 103 -2.95 -8.21 2.03
CA CYS A 103 -3.14 -8.73 0.68
C CYS A 103 -2.93 -10.26 0.74
N PRO A 104 -3.96 -11.07 0.99
CA PRO A 104 -3.80 -12.51 1.19
C PRO A 104 -3.57 -13.26 -0.13
N CYS A 105 -2.62 -14.21 -0.18
CA CYS A 105 -2.45 -15.07 -1.36
C CYS A 105 -3.71 -15.91 -1.65
N ASP A 106 -4.40 -16.37 -0.61
CA ASP A 106 -5.66 -17.12 -0.73
C ASP A 106 -6.87 -16.24 -0.37
N TYR A 107 -7.56 -15.73 -1.41
CA TYR A 107 -8.76 -14.92 -1.26
C TYR A 107 -9.83 -15.33 -2.27
N PRO A 108 -10.82 -16.16 -1.90
CA PRO A 108 -11.79 -16.72 -2.84
C PRO A 108 -12.56 -15.70 -3.66
N ALA A 109 -12.89 -14.53 -3.08
CA ALA A 109 -13.67 -13.49 -3.76
C ALA A 109 -12.91 -12.79 -4.90
N ASN A 110 -11.58 -12.83 -4.90
CA ASN A 110 -10.74 -12.27 -5.96
C ASN A 110 -9.47 -13.11 -6.18
N ALA A 111 -9.65 -14.44 -6.28
CA ALA A 111 -8.55 -15.39 -6.24
C ALA A 111 -7.54 -15.21 -7.39
N TRP A 112 -8.01 -14.83 -8.58
CA TRP A 112 -7.15 -14.61 -9.74
C TRP A 112 -6.17 -13.46 -9.52
N SER A 113 -6.65 -12.31 -9.01
CA SER A 113 -5.81 -11.14 -8.78
C SER A 113 -4.87 -11.34 -7.58
N ASN A 114 -5.40 -11.87 -6.47
CA ASN A 114 -4.62 -12.12 -5.27
C ASN A 114 -3.48 -13.11 -5.53
N ARG A 115 -3.76 -14.20 -6.27
CA ARG A 115 -2.71 -15.15 -6.63
C ARG A 115 -1.67 -14.56 -7.60
N ARG A 116 -2.05 -13.56 -8.41
CA ARG A 116 -1.14 -12.85 -9.32
C ARG A 116 -0.20 -11.88 -8.59
N TRP A 117 -0.72 -11.15 -7.61
CA TRP A 117 -0.04 -10.00 -7.01
C TRP A 117 0.30 -10.16 -5.53
N CYS A 118 -0.60 -10.71 -4.72
CA CYS A 118 -0.35 -10.94 -3.30
C CYS A 118 0.50 -12.18 -3.04
N CYS A 119 0.58 -13.11 -4.00
CA CYS A 119 1.28 -14.37 -3.83
C CYS A 119 2.65 -14.37 -4.52
N GLY A 120 3.60 -15.12 -3.96
CA GLY A 120 4.80 -15.55 -4.67
C GLY A 120 6.05 -14.70 -4.44
N ASP A 121 6.65 -14.27 -5.53
CA ASP A 121 8.10 -14.14 -5.80
C ASP A 121 8.77 -12.82 -5.39
N MET A 122 7.99 -11.85 -4.92
CA MET A 122 8.48 -10.51 -4.62
C MET A 122 7.76 -9.91 -3.41
N TYR A 123 8.50 -9.13 -2.63
CA TYR A 123 7.94 -8.33 -1.56
C TYR A 123 6.87 -7.38 -2.09
N HIS A 124 5.68 -7.37 -1.50
CA HIS A 124 4.51 -6.73 -2.10
C HIS A 124 3.68 -5.88 -1.12
N PHE A 125 3.23 -4.73 -1.61
CA PHE A 125 2.23 -3.86 -0.99
C PHE A 125 1.08 -3.63 -1.98
N ASP A 126 -0.16 -3.76 -1.51
CA ASP A 126 -1.31 -3.22 -2.23
C ASP A 126 -1.64 -1.86 -1.62
N MET A 127 -1.28 -0.78 -2.33
CA MET A 127 -1.34 0.57 -1.77
C MET A 127 -2.73 1.17 -1.96
N SER A 128 -3.18 1.98 -1.01
CA SER A 128 -4.32 2.87 -1.27
C SER A 128 -4.11 3.68 -2.55
N THR A 129 -5.17 3.91 -3.33
CA THR A 129 -5.10 4.75 -4.53
C THR A 129 -4.47 6.12 -4.25
N TRP A 130 -4.81 6.74 -3.12
CA TRP A 130 -4.21 8.01 -2.66
C TRP A 130 -2.69 7.97 -2.49
N ALA A 131 -2.13 6.86 -1.98
CA ALA A 131 -0.68 6.69 -1.86
C ALA A 131 -0.04 6.34 -3.21
N PHE A 132 -0.70 5.45 -3.98
CA PHE A 132 -0.18 4.96 -5.26
C PHE A 132 -0.05 6.10 -6.28
N GLU A 133 -1.07 6.96 -6.37
CA GLU A 133 -1.11 8.04 -7.35
C GLU A 133 -0.04 9.11 -7.13
N LYS A 134 0.50 9.22 -5.91
CA LYS A 134 1.66 10.06 -5.60
C LYS A 134 2.95 9.54 -6.26
N LEU A 135 3.03 8.23 -6.53
CA LEU A 135 4.21 7.58 -7.11
C LEU A 135 4.11 7.40 -8.63
N ALA A 136 2.93 7.04 -9.15
CA ALA A 136 2.69 6.79 -10.57
C ALA A 136 1.25 7.10 -10.96
N GLU A 137 0.93 7.18 -12.26
CA GLU A 137 -0.46 7.28 -12.70
C GLU A 137 -1.22 5.97 -12.44
N ASP A 138 -2.48 6.10 -12.00
CA ASP A 138 -3.39 5.00 -11.69
C ASP A 138 -3.47 3.91 -12.77
N LYS A 139 -3.53 4.33 -14.05
CA LYS A 139 -3.67 3.48 -15.23
C LYS A 139 -2.63 2.37 -15.37
N TRP A 140 -1.47 2.49 -14.70
CA TRP A 140 -0.41 1.49 -14.78
C TRP A 140 -0.73 0.24 -13.96
N GLY A 141 -1.59 0.35 -12.95
CA GLY A 141 -2.11 -0.72 -12.07
C GLY A 141 -1.08 -1.40 -11.17
N VAL A 142 0.19 -1.42 -11.58
CA VAL A 142 1.31 -2.02 -10.88
C VAL A 142 2.61 -1.31 -11.23
N ILE A 143 3.45 -1.08 -10.22
CA ILE A 143 4.76 -0.44 -10.37
C ILE A 143 5.83 -1.13 -9.53
N GLY A 144 7.08 -0.92 -9.92
CA GLY A 144 8.23 -1.25 -9.08
C GLY A 144 8.40 -0.17 -8.02
N ILE A 145 8.78 -0.58 -6.83
CA ILE A 145 9.08 0.32 -5.72
C ILE A 145 10.33 -0.16 -4.98
N ILE A 146 10.92 0.77 -4.23
CA ILE A 146 11.78 0.43 -3.12
C ILE A 146 11.12 0.89 -1.82
N ALA A 147 11.28 0.13 -0.75
CA ALA A 147 10.72 0.42 0.56
C ALA A 147 11.74 0.21 1.67
N ARG A 148 11.57 0.94 2.78
CA ARG A 148 12.28 0.70 4.05
C ARG A 148 11.38 1.06 5.23
N PRO A 149 11.47 0.37 6.38
CA PRO A 149 10.66 0.71 7.54
C PRO A 149 11.17 2.01 8.16
N VAL A 150 10.23 2.83 8.61
CA VAL A 150 10.48 4.11 9.27
C VAL A 150 9.51 4.30 10.43
N ALA A 151 9.73 5.32 11.25
CA ALA A 151 8.69 5.78 12.17
C ALA A 151 7.53 6.41 11.37
N CYS A 152 6.29 6.31 11.88
CA CYS A 152 5.12 6.81 11.16
C CYS A 152 5.10 8.34 11.01
N ASP A 153 5.81 9.07 11.87
CA ASP A 153 6.00 10.52 11.82
C ASP A 153 7.23 10.95 10.99
N TYR A 154 7.94 9.98 10.39
CA TYR A 154 9.11 10.24 9.56
C TYR A 154 8.77 11.19 8.41
N GLN A 155 9.71 12.10 8.12
CA GLN A 155 9.58 13.05 7.04
C GLN A 155 10.55 12.67 5.91
N PRO A 156 10.03 12.32 4.72
CA PRO A 156 10.85 12.17 3.52
C PRO A 156 11.78 13.36 3.29
N GLU A 157 13.00 13.11 2.82
CA GLU A 157 13.88 14.16 2.31
C GLU A 157 13.21 14.92 1.16
N LYS A 158 12.51 14.17 0.31
CA LYS A 158 11.64 14.70 -0.75
C LYS A 158 10.30 13.99 -0.70
N ARG A 159 9.28 14.68 -0.20
CA ARG A 159 7.92 14.14 -0.12
C ARG A 159 7.29 14.11 -1.51
N ALA A 160 6.65 12.99 -1.87
CA ALA A 160 5.86 12.89 -3.07
C ALA A 160 4.66 13.85 -3.02
N SER A 161 4.49 14.64 -4.06
CA SER A 161 3.40 15.61 -4.17
C SER A 161 2.06 14.92 -4.39
N VAL A 162 0.97 15.59 -4.02
CA VAL A 162 -0.38 15.19 -4.44
C VAL A 162 -0.44 15.15 -5.97
N PRO A 163 -1.06 14.11 -6.58
CA PRO A 163 -1.14 13.96 -8.02
C PRO A 163 -1.79 15.18 -8.71
N PRO A 164 -1.27 15.62 -9.87
CA PRO A 164 -1.77 16.79 -10.59
C PRO A 164 -3.16 16.59 -11.22
N GLU A 165 -3.62 15.35 -11.40
CA GLU A 165 -4.95 15.03 -11.93
C GLU A 165 -6.09 15.29 -10.91
N GLY A 166 -5.74 15.69 -9.67
CA GLY A 166 -6.67 15.86 -8.56
C GLY A 166 -6.59 14.70 -7.57
N GLU A 167 -7.15 14.89 -6.38
CA GLU A 167 -7.25 13.82 -5.38
C GLU A 167 -8.17 12.71 -5.89
N SER A 168 -7.82 11.45 -5.62
CA SER A 168 -8.72 10.30 -5.79
C SER A 168 -10.07 10.60 -5.13
N PRO A 169 -11.21 10.04 -5.62
CA PRO A 169 -12.54 10.42 -5.16
C PRO A 169 -12.66 10.37 -3.64
N PRO A 170 -13.51 11.20 -3.02
CA PRO A 170 -13.63 11.24 -1.57
C PRO A 170 -13.87 9.84 -1.01
N ASN A 171 -13.11 9.47 0.02
CA ASN A 171 -13.35 8.24 0.79
C ASN A 171 -14.66 8.44 1.60
N GLU A 172 -15.79 8.25 0.93
CA GLU A 172 -17.11 8.39 1.54
C GLU A 172 -17.24 7.38 2.67
N ARG A 173 -17.53 7.88 3.89
CA ARG A 173 -17.88 7.04 5.04
C ARG A 173 -19.12 6.21 4.69
N ILE A 174 -18.92 4.99 4.22
CA ILE A 174 -20.02 4.01 4.18
C ILE A 174 -20.29 3.66 5.65
N SER A 175 -21.37 4.21 6.20
CA SER A 175 -21.80 3.90 7.56
C SER A 175 -22.09 2.40 7.67
N ARG A 176 -21.36 1.69 8.54
CA ARG A 176 -21.72 0.31 8.89
C ARG A 176 -23.13 0.26 9.48
N PRO A 177 -23.86 -0.86 9.32
CA PRO A 177 -25.03 -1.15 10.16
C PRO A 177 -24.65 -1.05 11.64
N TRP A 178 -25.55 -0.54 12.45
CA TRP A 178 -25.40 -0.39 13.90
C TRP A 178 -24.83 -1.65 14.57
N GLY A 179 -23.76 -1.51 15.36
CA GLY A 179 -23.24 -2.57 16.24
C GLY A 179 -21.82 -3.08 15.95
N TRP A 180 -21.16 -2.60 14.90
CA TRP A 180 -19.75 -2.92 14.62
C TRP A 180 -18.82 -1.80 15.09
N TYR A 181 -18.30 -1.94 16.32
CA TYR A 181 -17.20 -1.12 16.84
C TYR A 181 -16.01 -2.04 17.08
N ASP A 182 -14.96 -1.93 16.26
CA ASP A 182 -13.67 -2.52 16.61
C ASP A 182 -13.05 -1.67 17.74
N ARG A 183 -12.55 -2.35 18.78
CA ARG A 183 -12.11 -1.75 20.04
C ARG A 183 -10.60 -1.55 20.11
N ARG A 184 -9.87 -1.79 19.02
CA ARG A 184 -8.44 -1.53 19.00
C ARG A 184 -8.21 -0.02 18.81
N PRO A 185 -7.48 0.64 19.73
CA PRO A 185 -7.09 2.02 19.49
C PRO A 185 -6.19 2.07 18.25
N TRP A 186 -6.51 3.01 17.37
CA TRP A 186 -5.58 3.50 16.36
C TRP A 186 -4.25 3.85 17.04
N PRO A 187 -3.11 3.28 16.59
CA PRO A 187 -1.80 3.60 17.16
C PRO A 187 -1.36 5.03 16.87
#